data_AF-A0A1G7JYR1-F1
#
_entry.id   AF-A0A1G7JYR1-F1
#
_cell.length_a   1.000
_cell.length_b   1.000
_cell.length_c   1.000
_cell.angle_alpha   90.00
_cell.angle_beta   90.00
_cell.angle_gamma   90.00
#
_symmetry.space_group_name_H-M   'P 1'
#
loop_
_entity.id
_entity.type
_entity.pdbx_description
1 polymer ?
#
loop_
_entity_poly.entity_id
_entity_poly.type
_entity_poly.pdbx_seq_one_letter_code
_entity_poly.pdbx_strand_id
1 'polypeptide(L)' 'MTSGNFRLELLDSDIEVPCPSCEYPVWVRLVEVVARCAVLCPSCRCRIWLTDADGSVQNAASEVQDAMNALMRELGGMFK' A
#
# COMPACT_ATOMS: atom_id res chain seq x y z
N MET A 1 23.14 -6.83 -3.60
CA MET A 1 22.17 -5.81 -3.14
C MET A 1 21.37 -5.41 -4.35
N THR A 2 20.30 -6.14 -4.65
CA THR A 2 19.37 -5.79 -5.72
C THR A 2 18.70 -4.49 -5.31
N SER A 3 18.79 -3.45 -6.15
CA SER A 3 17.93 -2.27 -6.05
C SER A 3 16.48 -2.76 -6.14
N GLY A 4 15.88 -3.04 -4.97
CA GLY A 4 14.51 -3.49 -4.85
C GLY A 4 13.63 -2.40 -5.43
N ASN A 5 12.76 -2.78 -6.36
CA ASN A 5 11.78 -1.86 -6.91
C ASN A 5 10.74 -1.64 -5.80
N PHE A 6 11.00 -0.65 -4.93
CA PHE A 6 10.24 -0.35 -3.72
C PHE A 6 8.73 -0.34 -3.95
N ARG A 7 8.29 0.12 -5.12
CA ARG A 7 6.89 0.10 -5.55
C ARG A 7 6.30 -1.31 -5.59
N LEU A 8 7.04 -2.30 -6.08
CA LEU A 8 6.59 -3.70 -6.11
C LEU A 8 6.51 -4.30 -4.69
N GLU A 9 7.48 -3.98 -3.83
CA GLU A 9 7.48 -4.45 -2.44
C GLU A 9 6.32 -3.84 -1.63
N LEU A 10 6.01 -2.57 -1.87
CA LEU A 10 4.85 -1.91 -1.27
C LEU A 10 3.54 -2.54 -1.75
N LEU A 11 3.39 -2.84 -3.04
CA LEU A 11 2.16 -3.44 -3.56
C LEU A 11 1.92 -4.87 -3.06
N ASP A 12 2.97 -5.61 -2.73
CA ASP A 12 2.87 -6.96 -2.15
C ASP A 12 2.68 -6.95 -0.62
N SER A 13 2.75 -5.78 0.01
CA SER A 13 2.57 -5.65 1.45
C SER A 13 1.10 -5.87 1.85
N ASP A 14 0.91 -6.64 2.92
CA ASP A 14 -0.39 -6.85 3.56
C ASP A 14 -0.74 -5.65 4.45
N ILE A 15 -2.01 -5.23 4.40
CA ILE A 15 -2.60 -4.24 5.30
C ILE A 15 -3.84 -4.84 5.97
N GLU A 16 -4.10 -4.40 7.20
CA GLU A 16 -5.29 -4.79 7.95
C GLU A 16 -6.36 -3.72 7.78
N VAL A 17 -7.55 -4.12 7.31
CA VAL A 17 -8.71 -3.26 7.15
C VAL A 17 -9.92 -3.83 7.88
N PRO A 18 -10.69 -3.02 8.64
CA PRO A 18 -11.87 -3.52 9.33
C PRO A 18 -12.99 -3.82 8.33
N CYS A 19 -13.67 -4.95 8.52
CA CYS A 19 -14.87 -5.27 7.76
C CYS A 19 -15.99 -4.23 8.04
N PRO A 20 -16.63 -3.62 7.03
CA PRO A 20 -17.66 -2.60 7.24
C PRO A 20 -18.96 -3.15 7.87
N SER A 21 -19.13 -4.47 7.90
CA SER A 21 -20.35 -5.11 8.41
C SER A 21 -20.21 -5.70 9.82
N CYS A 22 -19.01 -6.16 10.22
CA CYS A 22 -18.81 -6.81 11.51
C CYS A 22 -17.51 -6.42 12.21
N GLU A 23 -16.77 -5.44 11.66
CA GLU A 23 -15.51 -4.90 12.18
C GLU A 23 -14.38 -5.92 12.32
N TYR A 24 -14.59 -7.16 11.86
CA TYR A 24 -13.56 -8.18 11.87
C TYR A 24 -12.37 -7.73 11.01
N PRO A 25 -11.12 -7.84 11.50
CA PRO A 25 -9.94 -7.46 10.76
C PRO A 25 -9.73 -8.36 9.55
N VAL A 26 -9.65 -7.76 8.36
CA VAL A 26 -9.40 -8.46 7.10
C VAL A 26 -8.04 -8.04 6.57
N TRP A 27 -7.20 -9.02 6.26
CA TRP A 27 -5.88 -8.81 5.70
C TRP A 27 -6.01 -8.80 4.18
N VAL A 28 -5.55 -7.73 3.54
CA VAL A 28 -5.59 -7.53 2.09
C VAL A 28 -4.27 -6.98 1.61
N ARG A 29 -3.89 -7.29 0.37
CA ARG A 29 -2.69 -6.73 -0.25
C ARG A 29 -3.02 -5.42 -0.93
N LEU A 30 -2.06 -4.50 -0.93
CA LEU A 30 -2.23 -3.23 -1.64
C LEU A 30 -2.46 -3.42 -3.15
N VAL A 31 -1.91 -4.46 -3.77
CA VAL A 31 -2.21 -4.83 -5.17
C VAL A 31 -3.70 -5.14 -5.39
N GLU A 32 -4.38 -5.75 -4.42
CA GLU A 32 -5.82 -6.07 -4.51
C GLU A 32 -6.68 -4.81 -4.43
N VAL A 33 -6.24 -3.81 -3.67
CA VAL A 33 -6.89 -2.49 -3.59
C VAL A 33 -6.76 -1.75 -4.92
N VAL A 34 -5.57 -1.75 -5.51
CA VAL A 34 -5.30 -1.11 -6.81
C VAL A 34 -6.08 -1.78 -7.94
N ALA A 35 -6.15 -3.11 -7.91
CA ALA A 35 -6.92 -3.90 -8.87
C ALA A 35 -8.44 -3.85 -8.65
N ARG A 36 -8.91 -3.16 -7.60
CA ARG A 36 -10.32 -3.06 -7.21
C ARG A 36 -10.98 -4.42 -7.00
N CYS A 37 -10.24 -5.34 -6.38
CA CYS A 37 -10.72 -6.68 -6.10
C CYS A 37 -11.85 -6.66 -5.07
N ALA A 38 -12.71 -7.69 -5.16
CA ALA A 38 -13.68 -7.98 -4.13
C ALA A 38 -13.15 -9.13 -3.26
N VAL A 39 -13.02 -8.89 -1.96
CA VAL A 39 -12.65 -9.92 -0.98
C VAL A 39 -13.86 -10.30 -0.12
N LEU A 40 -13.84 -11.50 0.45
CA LEU A 40 -14.88 -11.96 1.36
C LEU A 40 -14.41 -11.82 2.80
N CYS A 41 -15.24 -11.25 3.66
CA CYS A 41 -14.97 -11.26 5.10
C CYS A 41 -14.99 -12.71 5.62
N PRO A 42 -13.97 -13.19 6.33
CA PRO A 42 -13.95 -14.56 6.88
C PRO A 42 -15.00 -14.76 7.98
N SER A 43 -15.42 -13.70 8.67
CA SER A 43 -16.42 -13.74 9.75
C SER A 43 -17.85 -13.69 9.23
N CYS A 44 -18.28 -12.57 8.64
CA CYS A 44 -19.68 -12.39 8.21
C CYS A 44 -19.95 -12.76 6.75
N ARG A 45 -18.93 -13.13 5.97
CA ARG A 45 -19.01 -13.47 4.53
C ARG A 45 -19.58 -12.36 3.64
N CYS A 46 -19.65 -11.12 4.12
CA CYS A 46 -19.99 -10.00 3.24
C CYS A 46 -18.89 -9.80 2.19
N ARG A 47 -19.29 -9.34 1.01
CA ARG A 47 -18.36 -8.95 -0.04
C ARG A 47 -17.88 -7.53 0.21
N ILE A 48 -16.57 -7.37 0.36
CA ILE A 48 -15.90 -6.09 0.56
C ILE A 48 -15.27 -5.71 -0.77
N TRP A 49 -15.70 -4.59 -1.35
CA TRP A 49 -15.05 -4.02 -2.52
C TRP A 49 -13.90 -3.14 -2.05
N LEU A 50 -12.68 -3.53 -2.39
CA LEU A 50 -11.50 -2.73 -2.08
C LEU A 50 -11.45 -1.59 -3.09
N THR A 51 -11.67 -0.36 -2.63
CA THR A 51 -11.65 0.83 -3.49
C THR A 51 -10.59 1.78 -3.00
N ASP A 52 -9.63 2.11 -3.85
CA ASP A 52 -8.82 3.32 -3.70
C ASP A 52 -9.62 4.50 -4.23
N ALA A 53 -10.35 5.20 -3.34
CA ALA A 53 -11.29 6.25 -3.73
C ALA A 53 -10.60 7.43 -4.44
N ASP A 54 -9.35 7.74 -4.07
CA ASP A 54 -8.63 8.95 -4.49
C ASP A 54 -7.28 8.66 -5.20
N GLY A 55 -6.93 7.40 -5.45
CA GLY A 55 -5.59 7.05 -5.96
C GLY A 55 -4.49 7.18 -4.89
N SER A 56 -4.87 7.27 -3.62
CA SER A 56 -4.00 7.54 -2.47
C SER A 56 -2.91 6.50 -2.32
N VAL A 57 -3.18 5.24 -2.66
CA VAL A 57 -2.16 4.17 -2.59
C VAL A 57 -1.06 4.37 -3.63
N GLN A 58 -1.43 4.78 -4.84
CA GLN A 58 -0.46 5.06 -5.91
C GLN A 58 0.36 6.33 -5.63
N ASN A 59 -0.26 7.33 -5.02
CA ASN A 59 0.39 8.58 -4.64
C ASN A 59 1.35 8.38 -3.47
N ALA A 60 0.94 7.64 -2.43
CA ALA A 60 1.78 7.34 -1.26
C ALA A 60 3.09 6.64 -1.64
N ALA A 61 3.04 5.68 -2.57
CA ALA A 61 4.24 5.00 -3.05
C ALA A 61 5.24 5.96 -3.70
N SER A 62 4.73 6.94 -4.45
CA SER A 62 5.53 7.92 -5.18
C SER A 62 6.09 8.97 -4.21
N GLU A 63 5.29 9.45 -3.26
CA GLU A 63 5.71 10.39 -2.23
C GLU A 63 6.83 9.83 -1.33
N VAL A 64 6.73 8.56 -0.92
CA VAL A 64 7.78 7.91 -0.14
C VAL A 64 9.06 7.78 -0.97
N GLN A 65 8.95 7.41 -2.24
CA GLN A 65 10.11 7.30 -3.13
C GLN A 65 10.81 8.65 -3.34
N ASP A 66 10.03 9.72 -3.51
CA ASP A 66 10.54 11.09 -3.66
C ASP A 66 11.19 11.60 -2.38
N ALA A 67 10.59 11.32 -1.21
CA ALA A 67 11.18 11.63 0.08
C ALA A 67 12.51 10.90 0.30
N MET A 68 12.60 9.61 -0.06
CA MET A 68 13.86 8.86 0.00
C MET A 68 14.94 9.44 -0.93
N ASN A 69 14.55 9.83 -2.15
CA ASN A 69 15.46 10.45 -3.12
C ASN A 69 15.96 11.83 -2.63
N ALA A 70 15.08 12.62 -2.01
CA ALA A 70 15.45 13.90 -1.40
C ALA A 70 16.44 13.71 -0.24
N LEU A 71 16.19 12.75 0.65
CA LEU A 71 17.08 12.42 1.77
C LEU A 71 18.48 11.97 1.30
N MET A 72 18.54 11.15 0.24
CA MET A 72 19.82 10.74 -0.36
C MET A 72 20.58 11.92 -0.99
N ARG A 73 19.88 12.89 -1.59
CA ARG A 73 20.52 14.11 -2.12
C ARG A 73 21.12 14.97 -1.02
N GLU A 74 20.39 15.17 0.08
CA GLU A 74 20.88 15.98 1.20
C GLU A 74 22.10 15.34 1.87
N LEU A 75 22.04 14.04 2.15
CA LEU A 75 23.17 13.30 2.71
C LEU A 75 24.36 13.26 1.74
N GLY A 76 24.14 13.05 0.44
CA GLY A 76 25.19 13.07 -0.58
C GLY A 76 25.83 14.44 -0.80
N GLY A 77 25.09 15.53 -0.50
CA GLY A 77 25.59 16.90 -0.51
C GLY A 77 26.45 17.26 0.71
N MET A 78 26.28 16.56 1.84
CA MET A 78 27.08 16.78 3.05
C MET A 78 28.48 16.15 3.01
N PHE A 79 28.75 15.21 2.10
CA PHE A 79 30.07 14.56 1.94
C PHE A 79 30.93 15.18 0.82
N LYS A 80 30.62 16.40 0.40
CA LYS A 80 31.35 17.11 -0.67
C LYS A 80 31.98 18.41 -0.19
#